data_AF-A0A814R0T0-F1
#
_entry.id   AF-A0A814R0T0-F1
#
_cell.length_a   1.000
_cell.length_b   1.000
_cell.length_c   1.000
_cell.angle_alpha   90.00
_cell.angle_beta   90.00
_cell.angle_gamma   90.00
#
_symmetry.space_group_name_H-M   'P 1'
#
loop_
_entity.id
_entity.type
_entity.pdbx_description
1 polymer ?
#
loop_
_entity_poly.entity_id
_entity_poly.type
_entity_poly.pdbx_seq_one_letter_code
_entity_poly.pdbx_strand_id
1 'polypeptide(L)'
;MTDDTFVVGRGFRDCVGVMPALGLHVAMPPFLRKRKQFTTIEVNKSRLITKIRSVVEMVNAQLKQFKLFSQTFQNSSIKDLKIYHSIACALINCYKSEVLKSKPGDIESSKEMLELVNKPNLVQQVMLSNMLPEK
;
A
#
# COMPACT_ATOMS: atom_id res chain seq x y z
N MET A 1 -19.05 2.53 -7.57
CA MET A 1 -18.17 2.78 -6.42
C MET A 1 -18.38 1.79 -5.27
N THR A 2 -19.45 0.98 -5.27
CA THR A 2 -19.82 0.10 -4.14
C THR A 2 -18.90 -1.11 -3.92
N ASP A 3 -17.96 -1.40 -4.84
CA ASP A 3 -16.97 -2.49 -4.72
C ASP A 3 -15.51 -2.00 -4.67
N ASP A 4 -15.27 -0.69 -4.62
CA ASP A 4 -13.92 -0.16 -4.64
C ASP A 4 -13.24 -0.33 -3.26
N THR A 5 -12.03 -0.90 -3.27
CA THR A 5 -11.21 -1.05 -2.06
C THR A 5 -10.19 0.07 -1.95
N PHE A 6 -10.29 0.87 -0.90
CA PHE A 6 -9.33 1.91 -0.57
C PHE A 6 -8.13 1.30 0.15
N VAL A 7 -6.96 1.34 -0.47
CA VAL A 7 -5.72 0.86 0.15
C VAL A 7 -5.03 2.01 0.85
N VAL A 8 -4.91 1.94 2.18
CA VAL A 8 -4.33 3.00 3.01
C VAL A 8 -3.08 2.55 3.75
N GLY A 9 -2.17 3.49 3.99
CA GLY A 9 -0.99 3.27 4.81
C GLY A 9 -1.31 3.21 6.30
N ARG A 10 -0.37 2.72 7.11
CA ARG A 10 -0.49 2.65 8.58
C ARG A 10 -0.67 4.02 9.28
N GLY A 11 -0.37 5.13 8.59
CA GLY A 11 -0.61 6.48 9.10
C GLY A 11 -2.10 6.82 9.28
N PHE A 12 -2.99 6.07 8.62
CA PHE A 12 -4.45 6.25 8.72
C PHE A 12 -5.08 5.46 9.88
N ARG A 13 -4.28 4.84 10.76
CA ARG A 13 -4.74 3.97 11.85
C ARG A 13 -5.86 4.58 12.72
N ASP A 14 -5.80 5.89 12.94
CA ASP A 14 -6.71 6.59 13.85
C ASP A 14 -8.04 6.93 13.14
N CYS A 15 -8.05 6.92 11.81
CA CYS A 15 -9.22 7.22 10.97
C CYS A 15 -9.81 5.97 10.30
N VAL A 16 -9.08 4.85 10.25
CA VAL A 16 -9.53 3.64 9.52
C VAL A 16 -10.87 3.10 10.04
N GLY A 17 -11.15 3.29 11.34
CA GLY A 17 -12.39 2.84 11.97
C GLY A 17 -13.63 3.63 11.55
N VAL A 18 -13.49 4.89 11.15
CA VAL A 18 -14.63 5.72 10.72
C VAL A 18 -14.97 5.56 9.23
N MET A 19 -14.03 5.06 8.43
CA MET A 19 -14.18 4.92 6.98
C MET A 19 -15.33 3.98 6.56
N PRO A 20 -15.57 2.83 7.22
CA PRO A 20 -16.73 1.99 6.91
C PRO A 20 -18.08 2.69 7.13
N ALA A 21 -18.19 3.56 8.14
CA ALA A 21 -19.41 4.34 8.39
C ALA A 21 -19.67 5.38 7.29
N LEU A 22 -18.65 5.74 6.51
CA LEU A 22 -18.75 6.60 5.32
C LEU A 22 -19.01 5.79 4.04
N GLY A 23 -19.24 4.47 4.14
CA GLY A 23 -19.43 3.59 2.99
C GLY A 23 -18.14 3.20 2.26
N LEU A 24 -16.97 3.38 2.89
CA LEU A 24 -15.68 3.06 2.27
C LEU A 24 -15.20 1.68 2.71
N HIS A 25 -14.90 0.81 1.75
CA HIS A 25 -14.20 -0.44 2.04
C HIS A 25 -12.69 -0.19 2.05
N VAL A 26 -12.01 -0.53 3.15
CA VAL A 26 -10.61 -0.11 3.37
C VAL A 26 -9.72 -1.30 3.70
N ALA A 27 -8.56 -1.37 3.04
CA ALA A 27 -7.50 -2.31 3.32
C ALA A 27 -6.28 -1.54 3.88
N MET A 28 -5.85 -1.92 5.10
CA MET A 28 -4.66 -1.37 5.76
C MET A 28 -3.75 -2.51 6.23
N PRO A 29 -2.41 -2.36 6.18
CA PRO A 29 -1.51 -3.37 6.70
C PRO A 29 -1.81 -3.66 8.18
N PRO A 30 -1.83 -4.95 8.59
CA PRO A 30 -2.15 -5.32 9.96
C PRO A 30 -1.08 -4.85 10.94
N PHE A 31 -1.46 -4.72 12.21
CA PHE A 31 -0.54 -4.44 13.31
C PHE A 31 -0.29 -5.69 14.17
N LEU A 32 0.95 -5.88 14.60
CA LEU A 32 1.35 -6.98 15.49
C LEU A 32 0.62 -6.94 16.85
N ARG A 33 0.25 -5.73 17.31
CA ARG A 33 -0.32 -5.51 18.65
C ARG A 33 0.58 -6.17 19.71
N LYS A 34 0.03 -6.99 20.60
CA LYS A 34 0.77 -7.69 21.66
C LYS A 34 1.43 -9.01 21.20
N ARG A 35 1.36 -9.36 19.90
CA ARG A 35 1.95 -10.60 19.36
C ARG A 35 3.35 -10.36 18.84
N LYS A 36 4.19 -11.40 18.88
CA LYS A 36 5.55 -11.36 18.33
C LYS A 36 5.60 -11.54 16.81
N GLN A 37 4.60 -12.18 16.21
CA GLN A 37 4.56 -12.49 14.78
C GLN A 37 3.14 -12.32 14.20
N PHE A 38 3.08 -12.01 12.91
CA PHE A 38 1.85 -12.02 12.12
C PHE A 38 1.43 -13.46 11.79
N THR A 39 0.14 -13.69 11.63
CA THR A 39 -0.36 -14.92 11.02
C THR A 39 0.02 -14.97 9.54
N THR A 40 0.06 -16.17 8.96
CA THR A 40 0.30 -16.34 7.51
C THR A 40 -0.67 -15.49 6.67
N ILE A 41 -1.96 -15.48 7.04
CA ILE A 41 -2.99 -14.71 6.34
C ILE A 41 -2.71 -13.20 6.41
N GLU A 42 -2.32 -12.69 7.58
CA GLU A 42 -1.96 -11.28 7.74
C GLU A 42 -0.73 -10.90 6.92
N VAL A 43 0.30 -11.75 6.89
CA VAL A 43 1.48 -11.55 6.05
C VAL A 43 1.08 -11.50 4.57
N ASN A 44 0.28 -12.46 4.12
CA ASN A 44 -0.18 -12.55 2.74
C ASN A 44 -1.02 -11.32 2.34
N LYS A 45 -1.96 -10.89 3.17
CA LYS A 45 -2.72 -9.64 2.96
C LYS A 45 -1.80 -8.42 2.91
N SER A 46 -0.80 -8.35 3.78
CA SER A 46 0.17 -7.25 3.79
C SER A 46 1.01 -7.20 2.50
N ARG A 47 1.31 -8.35 1.89
CA ARG A 47 2.02 -8.41 0.59
C ARG A 47 1.18 -7.80 -0.53
N LEU A 48 -0.12 -8.10 -0.60
CA LEU A 48 -1.04 -7.49 -1.58
C LEU A 48 -1.08 -5.97 -1.43
N ILE A 49 -1.31 -5.50 -0.20
CA ILE A 49 -1.35 -4.06 0.10
C ILE A 49 -0.01 -3.39 -0.28
N THR A 50 1.11 -4.05 0.02
CA THR A 50 2.43 -3.53 -0.33
C THR A 50 2.62 -3.43 -1.84
N LYS A 51 2.17 -4.41 -2.62
CA LYS A 51 2.27 -4.39 -4.09
C LYS A 51 1.56 -3.18 -4.68
N ILE A 52 0.35 -2.87 -4.20
CA ILE A 52 -0.41 -1.69 -4.63
C ILE A 52 0.29 -0.40 -4.18
N ARG A 53 0.74 -0.35 -2.92
CA ARG A 53 1.45 0.80 -2.36
C ARG A 53 2.73 1.13 -3.14
N SER A 54 3.48 0.13 -3.61
CA SER A 54 4.70 0.35 -4.38
C SER A 54 4.45 1.21 -5.63
N VAL A 55 3.32 1.02 -6.31
CA VAL A 55 2.95 1.85 -7.48
C VAL A 55 2.76 3.31 -7.08
N VAL A 56 1.99 3.55 -6.01
CA VAL A 56 1.73 4.90 -5.48
C VAL A 56 3.04 5.56 -5.02
N GLU A 57 3.91 4.80 -4.37
CA GLU A 57 5.22 5.29 -3.91
C GLU A 57 6.14 5.68 -5.07
N MET A 58 6.12 4.96 -6.19
CA MET A 58 6.89 5.33 -7.39
C MET A 58 6.44 6.67 -7.98
N VAL A 59 5.12 6.91 -8.06
CA VAL A 59 4.57 8.21 -8.51
C VAL A 59 4.93 9.32 -7.52
N ASN A 60 4.74 9.08 -6.22
CA ASN A 60 5.11 10.05 -5.18
C ASN A 60 6.62 10.36 -5.19
N ALA A 61 7.47 9.39 -5.53
CA ALA A 61 8.91 9.60 -5.65
C ALA A 61 9.25 10.60 -6.77
N GLN A 62 8.48 10.63 -7.86
CA GLN A 62 8.66 11.64 -8.92
C GLN A 62 8.29 13.05 -8.44
N LEU A 63 7.17 13.19 -7.72
CA LEU A 63 6.78 14.48 -7.12
C LEU A 63 7.84 15.00 -6.15
N LYS A 64 8.45 14.11 -5.35
CA LYS A 64 9.54 14.46 -4.43
C LYS A 64 10.82 14.94 -5.12
N GLN A 65 10.97 14.78 -6.44
CA GLN A 65 12.11 15.33 -7.19
C GLN A 65 12.01 16.86 -7.36
N PHE A 66 10.81 17.44 -7.24
CA PHE A 66 10.62 18.87 -7.28
C PHE A 66 11.05 19.48 -5.95
N LYS A 67 12.16 20.23 -5.95
CA LYS A 67 12.71 20.89 -4.75
C LYS A 67 11.68 21.72 -3.98
N LEU A 68 10.69 22.27 -4.68
CA LEU A 68 9.57 23.02 -4.10
C LEU A 68 8.87 22.24 -2.98
N PHE A 69 8.60 20.94 -3.15
CA PHE A 69 7.87 20.14 -2.15
C PHE A 69 8.78 19.61 -1.02
N SER A 70 10.08 19.82 -1.10
CA SER A 70 11.02 19.49 -0.03
C SER A 70 11.17 20.64 0.99
N GLN A 71 10.56 21.79 0.72
CA GLN A 71 10.62 22.97 1.57
C GLN A 71 9.37 23.10 2.46
N THR A 72 9.52 23.84 3.55
CA THR A 72 8.39 24.25 4.38
C THR A 72 7.65 25.40 3.72
N PHE A 73 6.33 25.29 3.64
CA PHE A 73 5.47 26.35 3.10
C PHE A 73 4.97 27.24 4.23
N GLN A 74 4.82 28.53 3.95
CA GLN A 74 4.07 29.42 4.83
C GLN A 74 2.58 29.03 4.78
N ASN A 75 1.91 29.06 5.93
CA ASN A 75 0.51 28.64 6.02
C ASN A 75 -0.43 29.46 5.10
N SER A 76 -0.09 30.73 4.82
CA SER A 76 -0.80 31.59 3.86
C SER A 76 -0.84 30.99 2.45
N SER A 77 0.22 30.29 2.04
CA SER A 77 0.38 29.70 0.70
C SER A 77 -0.22 28.30 0.56
N ILE A 78 -0.89 27.77 1.59
CA ILE A 78 -1.55 26.46 1.51
C ILE A 78 -2.60 26.43 0.38
N LYS A 79 -3.26 27.56 0.11
CA LYS A 79 -4.24 27.70 -0.98
C LYS A 79 -3.59 27.46 -2.35
N ASP A 80 -2.34 27.89 -2.50
CA ASP A 80 -1.58 27.78 -3.74
C ASP A 80 -0.93 26.39 -3.91
N LEU A 81 -0.75 25.65 -2.81
CA LEU A 81 -0.15 24.30 -2.84
C LEU A 81 -0.88 23.36 -3.80
N LYS A 82 -2.21 23.47 -3.89
CA LYS A 82 -3.02 22.70 -4.85
C LYS A 82 -2.64 23.03 -6.30
N ILE A 83 -2.41 24.30 -6.60
CA ILE A 83 -2.01 24.78 -7.93
C ILE A 83 -0.60 24.27 -8.24
N TYR A 84 0.35 24.43 -7.31
CA TYR A 84 1.72 23.94 -7.48
C TYR A 84 1.78 22.43 -7.70
N HIS A 85 1.02 21.67 -6.91
CA HIS A 85 0.89 20.22 -7.08
C HIS A 85 0.33 19.86 -8.46
N SER A 86 -0.71 20.55 -8.91
CA SER A 86 -1.34 20.30 -10.22
C SER A 86 -0.37 20.60 -11.37
N ILE A 87 0.39 21.70 -11.29
CA ILE A 87 1.43 22.04 -12.25
C ILE A 87 2.52 20.97 -12.27
N ALA A 88 3.02 20.54 -11.12
CA ALA A 88 4.04 19.50 -11.04
C ALA A 88 3.56 18.17 -11.65
N CYS A 89 2.33 17.76 -11.35
CA CYS A 89 1.72 16.58 -11.99
C CYS A 89 1.61 16.73 -13.51
N ALA A 90 1.19 17.90 -14.01
CA ALA A 90 1.12 18.16 -15.45
C ALA A 90 2.50 18.06 -16.13
N LEU A 91 3.54 18.60 -15.49
CA LEU A 91 4.92 18.51 -15.96
C LEU A 91 5.43 17.06 -15.97
N ILE A 92 5.14 16.28 -14.92
CA ILE A 92 5.46 14.85 -14.89
C ILE A 92 4.77 14.14 -16.06
N ASN A 93 3.46 14.35 -16.24
CA ASN A 93 2.70 13.68 -17.30
C ASN A 93 3.14 14.09 -18.72
N CYS A 94 3.63 15.31 -18.89
CA CYS A 94 4.08 15.82 -20.19
C CYS A 94 5.49 15.33 -20.56
N TYR A 95 6.41 15.27 -19.59
CA TYR A 95 7.84 15.11 -19.87
C TYR A 95 8.48 13.86 -19.29
N LYS A 96 7.92 13.23 -18.27
CA LYS A 96 8.47 11.98 -17.70
C LYS A 96 7.91 10.78 -18.45
N SER A 97 8.74 9.76 -18.60
CA SER A 97 8.26 8.46 -19.04
C SER A 97 7.23 7.90 -18.05
N GLU A 98 6.27 7.15 -18.59
CA GLU A 98 5.27 6.46 -17.79
C GLU A 98 5.94 5.63 -16.69
N VAL A 99 5.49 5.84 -15.46
CA VAL A 99 6.04 5.18 -14.26
C VAL A 99 5.87 3.67 -14.35
N LEU A 100 4.76 3.23 -14.94
CA LEU A 100 4.41 1.83 -15.14
C LEU A 100 3.67 1.70 -16.46
N LYS A 101 4.07 0.69 -17.23
CA LYS A 101 3.26 0.15 -18.32
C LYS A 101 2.71 -1.19 -17.86
N SER A 102 1.40 -1.37 -18.04
CA SER A 102 0.83 -2.70 -17.82
C SER A 102 1.45 -3.66 -18.83
N LYS A 103 2.06 -4.72 -18.32
CA LYS A 103 2.63 -5.79 -19.11
C LYS A 103 1.57 -6.87 -19.32
N PRO A 104 1.59 -7.61 -20.43
CA PRO A 104 0.64 -8.70 -20.68
C PRO A 104 0.56 -9.73 -19.53
N GLY A 105 1.68 -9.99 -18.85
CA GLY A 105 1.76 -10.92 -17.71
C GLY A 105 1.31 -10.34 -16.36
N ASP A 106 0.96 -9.06 -16.25
CA ASP A 106 0.54 -8.46 -14.97
C ASP A 106 -0.80 -9.02 -14.50
N ILE A 107 -1.72 -9.30 -15.43
CA ILE A 107 -3.01 -9.93 -15.11
C ILE A 107 -2.79 -11.33 -14.56
N GLU A 108 -1.95 -12.13 -15.22
CA GLU A 108 -1.61 -13.48 -14.78
C GLU A 108 -0.92 -13.46 -13.41
N SER A 109 0.07 -12.58 -13.24
CA SER A 109 0.75 -12.37 -11.95
C SER A 109 -0.24 -11.96 -10.86
N SER A 110 -1.23 -11.11 -11.17
CA SER A 110 -2.24 -10.72 -10.18
C SER A 110 -3.13 -11.89 -9.76
N LYS A 111 -3.52 -12.76 -10.70
CA LYS A 111 -4.30 -13.97 -10.42
C LYS A 111 -3.51 -14.94 -9.54
N GLU A 112 -2.25 -15.19 -9.90
CA GLU A 112 -1.35 -16.01 -9.10
C GLU A 112 -1.20 -15.45 -7.68
N MET A 113 -0.97 -14.13 -7.54
CA MET A 113 -0.88 -13.48 -6.23
C MET A 113 -2.16 -13.69 -5.40
N LEU A 114 -3.35 -13.65 -6.01
CA LEU A 114 -4.61 -13.91 -5.32
C LEU A 114 -4.74 -15.37 -4.88
N GLU A 115 -4.31 -16.33 -5.70
CA GLU A 115 -4.28 -17.75 -5.33
C GLU A 115 -3.31 -18.01 -4.17
N LEU A 116 -2.13 -17.37 -4.18
CA LEU A 116 -1.10 -17.51 -3.15
C LEU A 116 -1.53 -16.96 -1.80
N VAL A 117 -2.47 -16.01 -1.75
CA VAL A 117 -2.89 -15.35 -0.50
C VAL A 117 -3.49 -16.32 0.50
N ASN A 118 -4.17 -17.35 0.01
CA ASN A 118 -4.82 -18.35 0.85
C ASN A 118 -3.93 -19.56 1.15
N LYS A 119 -2.71 -19.62 0.57
CA LYS A 119 -1.80 -20.74 0.81
C LYS A 119 -1.19 -20.66 2.22
N PRO A 120 -1.18 -21.77 2.97
CA PRO A 120 -0.56 -21.83 4.28
C PRO A 120 0.97 -21.81 4.16
N ASN A 121 1.64 -21.41 5.24
CA ASN A 121 3.09 -21.47 5.34
C ASN A 121 3.53 -22.88 5.72
N LEU A 122 3.84 -23.70 4.72
CA LEU A 122 4.26 -25.10 4.91
C LEU A 122 5.53 -25.21 5.77
N VAL A 123 6.49 -24.29 5.62
CA VAL A 123 7.72 -24.30 6.42
C VAL A 123 7.41 -24.07 7.91
N GLN A 124 6.51 -23.12 8.20
CA GLN A 124 6.05 -22.88 9.56
C GLN A 124 5.32 -24.09 10.14
N GLN A 125 4.50 -24.79 9.34
CA GLN A 125 3.83 -26.01 9.77
C GLN A 125 4.83 -27.12 10.11
N VAL A 126 5.84 -27.34 9.26
CA VAL A 126 6.90 -28.33 9.48
C VAL A 126 7.74 -27.98 10.72
N MET A 127 8.06 -26.70 10.93
CA MET A 127 8.78 -26.28 12.14
C MET A 127 7.96 -26.53 13.41
N LEU A 128 6.66 -26.23 13.38
CA LEU A 128 5.77 -26.48 14.52
C LEU A 128 5.54 -27.98 14.77
N SER A 129 5.48 -28.81 13.74
CA SER A 129 5.34 -30.27 13.91
C SER A 129 6.61 -30.94 14.41
N ASN A 130 7.78 -30.36 14.09
CA ASN A 130 9.08 -30.89 14.52
C ASN A 130 9.51 -30.38 15.91
N MET A 131 8.85 -29.34 16.43
CA MET A 131 8.97 -28.89 17.83
C MET A 131 8.02 -29.71 18.72
N LEU A 132 8.32 -30.99 18.93
CA LEU A 132 7.70 -31.78 20.01
C LEU A 132 8.01 -31.13 21.38
N PRO A 133 7.09 -31.16 22.37
CA PRO A 133 7.41 -30.67 23.70
C PRO A 133 8.53 -31.51 24.30
N GLU A 134 9.63 -30.88 24.70
CA GLU A 134 10.54 -31.48 25.67
C GLU A 134 9.73 -31.78 26.95
N LYS A 135 9.92 -32.99 27.46
CA LYS A 135 9.27 -33.54 28.67
C LYS A 135 9.37 -32.62 29.88
#